data_AF-A0A7S2RR26-F1
#
_entry.id   AF-A0A7S2RR26-F1
#
_cell.length_a   1.000
_cell.length_b   1.000
_cell.length_c   1.000
_cell.angle_alpha   90.00
_cell.angle_beta   90.00
_cell.angle_gamma   90.00
#
_symmetry.space_group_name_H-M   'P 1'
#
loop_
_entity.id
_entity.type
_entity.pdbx_description
1 polymer ?
#
loop_
_entity_poly.entity_id
_entity_poly.type
_entity_poly.pdbx_seq_one_letter_code
_entity_poly.pdbx_strand_id
1 'polypeptide(L)'
;MTWSMIIYHPIEHIWFLSTLKGSIFNINSDLWSQWSCRAWAVYVICDAIGTLMRSEAVSKEIKTLSTDKTMDKGEKQQKLAELKTKKQRLGIWATCIVCDFLMATHWSVEDGPLSNNQICATGIWGGVAGLYLKWKSSKQ
;
A
#
# COMPACT_ATOMS: atom_id res chain seq x y z
N MET A 1 6.54 10.69 5.45
CA MET A 1 5.21 10.28 4.94
C MET A 1 4.22 11.43 4.77
N THR A 2 4.51 12.65 5.28
CA THR A 2 3.62 13.81 5.16
C THR A 2 3.80 14.62 3.87
N TRP A 3 5.00 14.58 3.27
CA TRP A 3 5.34 15.40 2.09
C TRP A 3 4.66 14.96 0.80
N SER A 4 4.37 13.66 0.64
CA SER A 4 3.64 13.17 -0.54
C SER A 4 2.20 13.68 -0.58
N MET A 5 1.58 13.92 0.58
CA MET A 5 0.22 14.45 0.67
C MET A 5 0.14 15.93 0.26
N ILE A 6 1.23 16.69 0.43
CA ILE A 6 1.31 18.09 -0.01
C ILE A 6 1.29 18.21 -1.54
N ILE A 7 1.82 17.21 -2.24
CA ILE A 7 1.85 17.17 -3.71
C ILE A 7 0.60 16.46 -4.25
N TYR A 8 0.14 15.39 -3.58
CA TYR A 8 -1.01 14.60 -4.00
C TYR A 8 -2.31 15.41 -3.98
N HIS A 9 -2.60 16.12 -2.89
CA HIS A 9 -3.85 16.87 -2.73
C HIS A 9 -4.11 17.93 -3.83
N PRO A 10 -3.15 18.80 -4.19
CA PRO A 10 -3.39 19.80 -5.23
C PRO A 10 -3.54 19.15 -6.61
N ILE A 11 -2.83 18.06 -6.90
CA ILE A 11 -2.94 17.34 -8.18
C ILE A 11 -4.32 16.67 -8.32
N GLU A 12 -4.82 16.07 -7.23
CA GLU A 12 -6.16 15.47 -7.19
C GLU A 12 -7.27 16.52 -7.41
N HIS A 13 -7.13 17.72 -6.84
CA HIS A 13 -8.07 18.81 -7.06
C HIS A 13 -8.01 19.38 -8.48
N ILE A 14 -6.83 19.44 -9.11
CA ILE A 14 -6.70 19.82 -10.53
C ILE A 14 -7.40 18.80 -11.43
N TRP A 15 -7.23 17.50 -11.15
CA TRP A 15 -7.91 16.44 -11.90
C TRP A 15 -9.43 16.50 -11.73
N PHE A 16 -9.92 16.71 -10.50
CA PHE A 16 -11.35 16.90 -10.22
C PHE A 16 -11.95 18.13 -10.92
N LEU A 17 -11.20 19.23 -10.96
CA LEU A 17 -11.61 20.44 -11.70
C LEU A 17 -11.61 20.22 -13.21
N SER A 18 -10.71 19.38 -13.74
CA SER A 18 -10.67 19.05 -15.16
C SER A 18 -11.81 18.13 -15.62
N THR A 19 -12.42 17.38 -14.69
CA THR A 19 -13.56 16.49 -14.96
C THR A 19 -14.92 17.17 -14.83
N LEU A 20 -14.97 18.37 -14.23
CA LEU A 20 -16.16 19.23 -14.23
C LEU A 20 -16.39 19.81 -15.63
N LYS A 21 -17.44 19.32 -16.28
CA LYS A 21 -17.83 19.62 -17.66
C LYS A 21 -18.20 21.10 -17.84
N GLY A 22 -17.19 21.90 -18.15
CA GLY A 22 -17.25 23.35 -18.42
C GLY A 22 -15.85 23.85 -18.76
N SER A 23 -15.30 23.37 -19.88
CA SER A 23 -13.91 23.61 -20.29
C SER A 23 -13.62 25.10 -20.52
N ILE A 24 -12.96 25.73 -19.54
CA ILE A 24 -12.19 26.96 -19.74
C ILE A 24 -10.76 26.61 -20.19
N PHE A 25 -10.29 25.38 -19.92
CA PHE A 25 -8.98 24.90 -20.29
C PHE A 25 -9.07 23.59 -21.09
N ASN A 26 -8.40 23.57 -22.25
CA ASN A 26 -8.27 22.38 -23.10
C ASN A 26 -7.16 21.47 -22.54
N ILE A 27 -7.39 20.93 -21.35
CA ILE A 27 -6.45 20.05 -20.67
C ILE A 27 -6.75 18.60 -21.06
N ASN A 28 -5.73 17.89 -21.52
CA ASN A 28 -5.82 16.46 -21.83
C ASN A 28 -5.95 15.64 -20.54
N SER A 29 -7.19 15.37 -20.14
CA SER A 29 -7.53 14.62 -18.92
C SER A 29 -6.87 13.24 -18.86
N ASP A 30 -6.78 12.55 -19.99
CA ASP A 30 -6.23 11.19 -20.07
C ASP A 30 -4.72 11.18 -19.80
N LEU A 31 -4.00 12.17 -20.34
CA LEU A 31 -2.58 12.35 -20.07
C LEU A 31 -2.31 12.57 -18.57
N TRP A 32 -3.08 13.46 -17.93
CA TRP A 32 -2.92 13.75 -16.50
C TRP A 32 -3.33 12.56 -15.62
N SER A 33 -4.34 11.78 -16.02
CA SER A 33 -4.71 10.54 -15.34
C SER A 33 -3.56 9.53 -15.36
N GLN A 34 -2.91 9.33 -16.51
CA GLN A 34 -1.74 8.44 -16.63
C GLN A 34 -0.56 8.92 -15.77
N TRP A 35 -0.26 10.21 -15.79
CA TRP A 35 0.80 10.78 -14.94
C TRP A 35 0.51 10.64 -13.45
N SER A 36 -0.75 10.78 -13.04
CA SER A 36 -1.19 10.50 -11.67
C SER A 36 -0.95 9.03 -11.30
N CYS A 37 -1.30 8.09 -12.18
CA CYS A 37 -1.06 6.66 -11.96
C CYS A 37 0.44 6.32 -11.89
N ARG A 38 1.29 6.99 -12.68
CA ARG A 38 2.77 6.84 -12.59
C ARG A 38 3.30 7.35 -11.26
N ALA A 39 2.84 8.52 -10.80
CA ALA A 39 3.22 9.06 -9.49
C ALA A 39 2.77 8.13 -8.35
N TRP A 40 1.56 7.57 -8.46
CA TRP A 40 1.06 6.58 -7.51
C TRP A 40 1.88 5.28 -7.55
N ALA A 41 2.29 4.79 -8.71
CA ALA A 41 3.17 3.62 -8.82
C ALA A 41 4.51 3.84 -8.11
N VAL A 42 5.13 5.02 -8.25
CA VAL A 42 6.35 5.38 -7.52
C VAL A 42 6.11 5.38 -6.01
N TYR A 43 4.98 5.91 -5.55
CA TYR A 43 4.60 5.85 -4.14
C TYR A 43 4.48 4.41 -3.64
N VAL A 44 3.82 3.53 -4.40
CA VAL A 44 3.66 2.11 -4.06
C VAL A 44 5.01 1.39 -3.98
N ILE A 45 5.96 1.71 -4.86
CA ILE A 45 7.34 1.18 -4.79
C ILE A 45 8.02 1.60 -3.49
N CYS A 46 7.92 2.89 -3.12
CA CYS A 46 8.47 3.39 -1.87
C CYS A 46 7.85 2.66 -0.66
N ASP A 47 6.54 2.42 -0.67
CA ASP A 47 5.88 1.69 0.42
C ASP A 47 6.25 0.20 0.45
N ALA A 48 6.48 -0.42 -0.72
CA ALA A 48 7.00 -1.77 -0.84
C ALA A 48 8.38 -1.88 -0.17
N ILE A 49 9.31 -0.99 -0.50
CA ILE A 49 10.66 -0.94 0.09
C ILE A 49 10.55 -0.75 1.61
N GLY A 50 9.76 0.23 2.05
CA GLY A 50 9.56 0.48 3.48
C GLY A 50 8.93 -0.70 4.23
N THR A 51 8.07 -1.47 3.57
CA THR A 51 7.44 -2.67 4.14
C THR A 51 8.42 -3.85 4.20
N LEU A 52 9.26 -4.03 3.17
CA LEU A 52 10.31 -5.04 3.16
C LEU A 52 11.31 -4.82 4.30
N MET A 53 11.80 -3.59 4.46
CA MET A 53 12.71 -3.23 5.56
C MET A 53 12.08 -3.51 6.94
N ARG A 54 10.81 -3.16 7.12
CA ARG A 54 10.05 -3.45 8.35
C ARG A 54 9.89 -4.95 8.60
N SER A 55 9.63 -5.74 7.55
CA SER A 55 9.48 -7.20 7.63
C SER A 55 10.79 -7.89 8.00
N GLU A 56 11.91 -7.43 7.45
CA GLU A 56 13.25 -7.91 7.81
C GLU A 56 13.60 -7.57 9.26
N ALA A 57 13.33 -6.34 9.70
CA ALA A 57 13.57 -5.91 11.07
C ALA A 57 12.80 -6.79 12.08
N VAL A 58 11.51 -7.01 11.85
CA VAL A 58 10.69 -7.90 12.69
C VAL A 58 11.18 -9.35 12.64
N SER A 59 11.62 -9.83 11.48
CA SER A 59 12.16 -11.19 11.35
C SER A 59 13.49 -11.36 12.08
N LYS A 60 14.35 -10.34 12.10
CA LYS A 60 15.57 -10.32 12.91
C LYS A 60 15.24 -10.31 14.40
N GLU A 61 14.30 -9.47 14.82
CA GLU A 61 13.85 -9.37 16.21
C GLU A 61 13.29 -10.69 16.74
N ILE A 62 12.46 -11.39 15.96
CA ILE A 62 11.96 -12.73 16.30
C ILE A 62 13.11 -13.74 16.48
N LYS A 63 14.11 -13.71 15.59
CA LYS A 63 15.28 -14.61 15.69
C LYS A 63 16.10 -14.32 16.96
N THR A 64 16.36 -13.05 17.25
CA THR A 64 17.07 -12.63 18.46
C THR A 64 16.33 -13.07 19.71
N LEU A 65 15.03 -12.76 19.83
CA LEU A 65 14.22 -13.20 20.97
C LEU A 65 14.15 -14.72 21.09
N SER A 66 14.08 -15.47 19.97
CA SER A 66 14.03 -16.93 20.03
C SER A 66 15.30 -17.55 20.60
N THR A 67 16.46 -16.92 20.36
CA THR A 67 17.78 -17.41 20.80
C THR A 67 18.16 -16.92 22.20
N ASP A 68 17.55 -15.81 22.65
CA ASP A 68 17.75 -15.26 23.98
C ASP A 68 17.31 -16.25 25.08
N LYS A 69 18.26 -16.71 25.89
CA LYS A 69 18.03 -17.63 27.02
C LYS A 69 17.90 -16.89 28.37
N THR A 70 18.16 -15.59 28.39
CA THR A 70 18.19 -14.75 29.60
C THR A 70 16.83 -14.17 29.95
N MET A 71 15.92 -14.03 28.99
CA MET A 71 14.55 -13.57 29.23
C MET A 71 13.67 -14.62 29.94
N ASP A 72 12.78 -14.14 30.82
CA ASP A 72 11.71 -14.97 31.39
C ASP A 72 10.85 -15.61 30.29
N LYS A 73 10.45 -16.86 30.51
CA LYS A 73 9.70 -17.64 29.51
C LYS A 73 8.34 -17.03 29.21
N GLY A 74 7.66 -16.45 30.20
CA GLY A 74 6.35 -15.82 30.03
C GLY A 74 6.45 -14.54 29.22
N GLU A 75 7.38 -13.66 29.58
CA GLU A 75 7.61 -12.40 28.86
C GLU A 75 8.07 -12.63 27.41
N LYS A 76 8.95 -13.63 27.21
CA LYS A 76 9.43 -14.04 25.89
C LYS A 76 8.30 -14.55 25.00
N GLN A 77 7.39 -15.37 25.54
CA GLN A 77 6.25 -15.87 24.77
C GLN A 77 5.30 -14.74 24.36
N GLN A 78 5.05 -13.78 25.25
CA GLN A 78 4.20 -12.63 24.95
C GLN A 78 4.79 -11.77 23.83
N LYS A 79 6.06 -11.36 23.95
CA LYS A 79 6.75 -10.58 22.91
C LYS A 79 6.82 -11.30 21.56
N LEU A 80 7.05 -12.62 21.56
CA LEU A 80 7.02 -13.42 20.34
C LEU A 80 5.62 -13.45 19.70
N ALA A 81 4.55 -13.53 20.49
CA ALA A 81 3.19 -13.50 19.96
C ALA A 81 2.84 -12.13 19.33
N GLU A 82 3.28 -11.04 19.96
CA GLU A 82 3.13 -9.68 19.44
C GLU A 82 3.88 -9.51 18.12
N LEU A 83 5.14 -9.92 18.06
CA LEU A 83 5.96 -9.84 16.84
C LEU A 83 5.43 -10.71 15.71
N LYS A 84 4.92 -11.91 16.01
CA LYS A 84 4.25 -12.76 15.01
C LYS A 84 3.01 -12.08 14.45
N THR A 85 2.21 -11.44 15.30
CA THR A 85 1.03 -10.68 14.87
C THR A 85 1.42 -9.49 13.99
N LYS A 86 2.48 -8.76 14.37
CA LYS A 86 3.06 -7.67 13.57
C LYS A 86 3.53 -8.16 12.20
N LYS A 87 4.22 -9.31 12.15
CA LYS A 87 4.66 -9.94 10.90
C LYS A 87 3.49 -10.35 10.01
N GLN A 88 2.44 -10.93 10.58
CA GLN A 88 1.23 -11.27 9.83
C GLN A 88 0.57 -10.02 9.22
N ARG A 89 0.48 -8.92 9.98
CA ARG A 89 -0.05 -7.65 9.47
C ARG A 89 0.77 -7.10 8.31
N LEU A 90 2.09 -7.13 8.41
CA LEU A 90 2.99 -6.73 7.32
C LEU A 90 2.80 -7.64 6.10
N GLY A 91 2.57 -8.94 6.29
CA GLY A 91 2.28 -9.86 5.20
C GLY A 91 0.98 -9.52 4.46
N ILE A 92 -0.10 -9.23 5.18
CA ILE A 92 -1.37 -8.80 4.56
C ILE A 92 -1.19 -7.43 3.89
N TRP A 93 -0.46 -6.50 4.52
CA TRP A 93 -0.18 -5.18 3.93
C TRP A 93 0.61 -5.30 2.63
N ALA A 94 1.56 -6.24 2.56
CA ALA A 94 2.28 -6.54 1.33
C ALA A 94 1.35 -7.02 0.20
N THR A 95 0.27 -7.75 0.52
CA THR A 95 -0.74 -8.11 -0.50
C THR A 95 -1.49 -6.89 -1.03
N CYS A 96 -1.81 -5.91 -0.18
CA CYS A 96 -2.39 -4.64 -0.62
C CYS A 96 -1.45 -3.89 -1.56
N ILE A 97 -0.16 -3.78 -1.19
CA ILE A 97 0.87 -3.13 -2.01
C ILE A 97 0.98 -3.79 -3.39
N VAL A 98 0.93 -5.12 -3.48
CA VAL A 98 0.98 -5.83 -4.76
C VAL A 98 -0.25 -5.50 -5.62
N CYS A 99 -1.45 -5.50 -5.03
CA CYS A 99 -2.66 -5.11 -5.75
C CYS A 99 -2.62 -3.66 -6.24
N ASP A 100 -2.18 -2.74 -5.37
CA ASP A 100 -2.03 -1.33 -5.70
C ASP A 100 -0.99 -1.13 -6.81
N PHE A 101 0.11 -1.89 -6.81
CA PHE A 101 1.12 -1.81 -7.85
C PHE A 101 0.59 -2.29 -9.21
N LEU A 102 -0.14 -3.41 -9.23
CA LEU A 102 -0.75 -3.92 -10.46
C LEU A 102 -1.79 -2.93 -11.02
N MET A 103 -2.58 -2.31 -10.15
CA MET A 103 -3.56 -1.31 -10.56
C MET A 103 -2.89 -0.02 -11.05
N ALA A 104 -1.88 0.47 -10.33
CA ALA A 104 -1.14 1.67 -10.72
C ALA A 104 -0.42 1.50 -12.06
N THR A 105 0.18 0.33 -12.30
CA THR A 105 0.86 0.02 -13.56
C THR A 105 -0.12 -0.14 -14.71
N HIS A 106 -1.26 -0.81 -14.50
CA HIS A 106 -2.27 -0.97 -15.54
C HIS A 106 -2.84 0.35 -16.04
N TRP A 107 -3.15 1.29 -15.15
CA TRP A 107 -3.69 2.60 -15.52
C TRP A 107 -2.62 3.65 -15.87
N SER A 108 -1.33 3.31 -15.79
CA SER A 108 -0.23 4.22 -16.15
C SER A 108 0.07 4.32 -17.65
N VAL A 109 -0.54 3.44 -18.44
CA VAL A 109 -0.40 3.30 -19.90
C VAL A 109 -1.78 3.15 -20.53
N GLU A 110 -1.89 3.47 -21.83
CA GLU A 110 -3.18 3.43 -22.55
C GLU A 110 -3.71 2.01 -22.72
N ASP A 111 -2.84 1.06 -23.07
CA ASP A 111 -3.15 -0.37 -23.12
C ASP A 111 -2.44 -1.10 -21.97
N GLY A 112 -3.13 -1.20 -20.85
CA GLY A 112 -2.62 -1.89 -19.67
C GLY A 112 -2.38 -3.39 -19.91
N PRO A 113 -1.40 -4.00 -19.22
CA PRO A 113 -0.97 -5.39 -19.47
C PRO A 113 -1.95 -6.47 -18.96
N LEU A 114 -3.03 -6.07 -18.30
CA LEU A 114 -3.98 -6.96 -17.63
C LEU A 114 -5.37 -6.69 -18.18
N SER A 115 -6.23 -7.72 -18.22
CA SER A 115 -7.63 -7.52 -18.60
C SER A 115 -8.40 -6.76 -17.50
N ASN A 116 -9.44 -6.01 -17.89
CA ASN A 116 -10.29 -5.27 -16.95
C ASN A 116 -10.82 -6.16 -15.81
N ASN A 117 -11.19 -7.42 -16.10
CA ASN A 117 -11.67 -8.37 -15.09
C ASN A 117 -10.59 -8.71 -14.05
N GLN A 118 -9.35 -8.89 -14.47
CA GLN A 118 -8.23 -9.16 -13.57
C GLN A 118 -7.94 -7.96 -12.66
N ILE A 119 -7.97 -6.75 -13.22
CA ILE A 119 -7.73 -5.52 -12.45
C ILE A 119 -8.84 -5.26 -11.44
N CYS A 120 -10.10 -5.44 -11.83
CA CYS A 120 -11.23 -5.38 -10.90
C CYS A 120 -11.06 -6.39 -9.75
N ALA A 121 -10.67 -7.63 -10.05
CA ALA A 121 -10.43 -8.64 -9.01
C ALA A 121 -9.29 -8.22 -8.07
N THR A 122 -8.19 -7.67 -8.59
CA THR A 122 -7.09 -7.17 -7.75
C THR A 122 -7.51 -5.98 -6.88
N GLY A 123 -8.33 -5.06 -7.41
CA GLY A 123 -8.84 -3.93 -6.65
C GLY A 123 -9.78 -4.36 -5.52
N ILE A 124 -10.68 -5.32 -5.79
CA ILE A 124 -11.56 -5.89 -4.76
C ILE A 124 -10.73 -6.59 -3.68
N TRP A 125 -9.76 -7.41 -4.07
CA TRP A 125 -8.91 -8.12 -3.11
C TRP A 125 -8.10 -7.15 -2.23
N GLY A 126 -7.44 -6.16 -2.83
CA GLY A 126 -6.71 -5.12 -2.11
C GLY A 126 -7.62 -4.34 -1.14
N GLY A 127 -8.83 -4.00 -1.57
CA GLY A 127 -9.85 -3.36 -0.74
C GLY A 127 -10.27 -4.22 0.46
N VAL A 128 -10.54 -5.51 0.25
CA VAL A 128 -10.92 -6.45 1.32
C VAL A 128 -9.76 -6.66 2.31
N ALA A 129 -8.54 -6.85 1.83
CA ALA A 129 -7.36 -7.00 2.66
C ALA A 129 -7.08 -5.73 3.50
N GLY A 130 -7.21 -4.55 2.90
CA GLY A 130 -7.07 -3.26 3.58
C GLY A 130 -8.15 -3.04 4.64
N LEU A 131 -9.42 -3.36 4.34
CA LEU A 131 -10.53 -3.28 5.28
C LEU A 131 -10.31 -4.22 6.47
N TYR A 132 -9.91 -5.46 6.20
CA TYR A 132 -9.62 -6.45 7.23
C TYR A 132 -8.52 -5.96 8.19
N LEU A 133 -7.45 -5.37 7.67
CA LEU A 133 -6.37 -4.81 8.48
C LEU A 133 -6.85 -3.66 9.37
N LYS A 134 -7.62 -2.72 8.83
CA LYS A 134 -8.18 -1.60 9.60
C LYS A 134 -9.13 -2.09 10.68
N TRP A 135 -10.02 -3.03 10.36
CA TRP A 135 -10.94 -3.62 11.32
C TRP A 135 -10.21 -4.33 12.47
N LYS A 136 -9.17 -5.11 12.14
CA LYS A 136 -8.33 -5.78 13.15
C LYS A 136 -7.51 -4.80 13.99
N SER A 137 -7.20 -3.62 13.47
CA SER A 137 -6.54 -2.56 14.23
C SER A 137 -7.50 -1.80 15.16
N SER A 138 -8.80 -1.75 14.83
CA SER A 138 -9.81 -1.08 15.66
C SER A 138 -10.25 -1.89 16.88
N LYS A 139 -10.00 -3.20 16.88
CA LYS A 139 -10.38 -4.13 17.97
C LYS A 139 -9.26 -4.38 18.98
N GLN A 140 -8.11 -3.75 18.81
CA GLN A 140 -6.91 -3.93 19.62
C GLN A 140 -6.62 -2.66 20.39
#